data_AF-A0A8H4A0V1-F1
#
_entry.id   AF-A0A8H4A0V1-F1
#
_cell.length_a   1.000
_cell.length_b   1.000
_cell.length_c   1.000
_cell.angle_alpha   90.00
_cell.angle_beta   90.00
_cell.angle_gamma   90.00
#
_symmetry.space_group_name_H-M   'P 1'
#
loop_
_entity.id
_entity.type
_entity.pdbx_description
1 polymer ?
#
loop_
_entity_poly.entity_id
_entity_poly.type
_entity_poly.pdbx_seq_one_letter_code
_entity_poly.pdbx_strand_id
1 'polypeptide(L)'
;MVLVAPSAKEKITQIMTCRAIIVESFKNEEELEEAMTIKSLNKNEKEPEEAVTIESLKKYECKPGEAEKFLNIIGSNFKWPVSMPDHYRHHVFWALTDDVDRFENDDKAAYNYLVFFNCLDKGEFEMHMDKWVLVYQEKVIEYGQEFTEEQWSKLEEKSGAIYLPADLSKHPNAKPAR
;
A
#
# COMPACT_ATOMS: atom_id res chain seq x y z
N MET A 1 26.08 -24.19 -2.21
CA MET A 1 26.47 -23.31 -1.08
C MET A 1 25.30 -23.35 -0.10
N VAL A 2 25.40 -24.12 0.97
CA VAL A 2 24.27 -24.35 1.92
C VAL A 2 24.34 -23.25 2.98
N LEU A 3 23.34 -22.36 3.00
CA LEU A 3 23.15 -21.40 4.08
C LEU A 3 22.62 -22.16 5.31
N VAL A 4 23.50 -22.43 6.25
CA VAL A 4 23.13 -23.03 7.54
C VAL A 4 22.51 -21.93 8.40
N ALA A 5 21.26 -22.13 8.84
CA ALA A 5 20.59 -21.22 9.74
C ALA A 5 21.31 -21.18 11.11
N PRO A 6 21.47 -20.00 11.74
CA PRO A 6 22.23 -19.87 12.97
C PRO A 6 21.57 -20.65 14.12
N SER A 7 22.43 -21.27 14.94
CA SER A 7 22.07 -22.05 16.11
C SER A 7 21.33 -21.18 17.15
N ALA A 8 20.47 -21.78 17.98
CA ALA A 8 19.78 -21.07 19.06
C ALA A 8 20.75 -20.32 20.00
N LYS A 9 21.98 -20.83 20.17
CA LYS A 9 23.03 -20.15 20.95
C LYS A 9 23.56 -18.90 20.23
N GLU A 10 23.72 -18.94 18.91
CA GLU A 10 24.11 -17.78 18.10
C GLU A 10 23.04 -16.68 18.08
N LYS A 11 21.76 -17.07 18.07
CA LYS A 11 20.64 -16.12 18.17
C LYS A 11 20.64 -15.39 19.51
N ILE A 12 20.88 -16.09 20.61
CA ILE A 12 20.95 -15.49 21.96
C ILE A 12 22.14 -14.53 22.08
N THR A 13 23.30 -14.90 21.52
CA THR A 13 24.48 -14.01 21.49
C THR A 13 24.23 -12.77 20.64
N GLN A 14 23.61 -12.88 19.46
CA GLN A 14 23.23 -11.72 18.65
C GLN A 14 22.24 -10.79 19.38
N ILE A 15 21.25 -11.36 20.08
CA ILE A 15 20.27 -10.57 20.86
C ILE A 15 20.96 -9.80 22.00
N MET A 16 21.94 -10.41 22.68
CA MET A 16 22.71 -9.77 23.74
C MET A 16 23.61 -8.65 23.20
N THR A 17 24.24 -8.84 22.04
CA THR A 17 25.05 -7.80 21.39
C THR A 17 24.19 -6.64 20.88
N CYS A 18 22.99 -6.91 20.34
CA CYS A 18 22.04 -5.86 19.98
C CYS A 18 21.57 -5.05 21.20
N ARG A 19 21.37 -5.70 22.34
CA ARG A 19 21.03 -5.01 23.60
C ARG A 19 22.14 -4.08 24.06
N ALA A 20 23.41 -4.51 23.98
CA ALA A 20 24.55 -3.67 24.36
C ALA A 20 24.69 -2.43 23.46
N ILE A 21 24.50 -2.57 22.15
CA ILE A 21 24.56 -1.45 21.18
C ILE A 21 23.42 -0.44 21.41
N ILE A 22 22.24 -0.92 21.78
CA ILE A 22 21.08 -0.06 22.07
C ILE A 22 21.31 0.73 23.35
N VAL A 23 21.87 0.12 24.40
CA VAL A 23 22.14 0.81 25.68
C VAL A 23 23.16 1.95 25.53
N GLU A 24 24.14 1.85 24.63
CA GLU A 24 25.10 2.94 24.37
C GLU A 24 24.49 4.16 23.65
N SER A 25 23.30 4.00 23.05
CA SER A 25 22.65 5.05 22.25
C SER A 25 21.62 5.88 23.03
N PHE A 26 21.19 5.42 24.21
CA PHE A 26 20.22 6.12 25.05
C PHE A 26 20.90 6.64 26.32
N LYS A 27 20.70 7.93 26.64
CA LYS A 27 21.47 8.59 27.69
C LYS A 27 21.00 8.23 29.10
N ASN A 28 19.76 7.72 29.25
CA ASN A 28 19.15 7.40 30.55
C ASN A 28 18.33 6.10 30.49
N GLU A 29 18.36 5.35 31.60
CA GLU A 29 17.66 4.06 31.77
C GLU A 29 16.11 4.22 31.80
N GLU A 30 15.63 5.42 32.15
CA GLU A 30 14.21 5.78 32.17
C GLU A 30 13.60 5.93 30.76
N GLU A 31 14.35 6.50 29.79
CA GLU A 31 13.94 6.55 28.38
C GLU A 31 13.86 5.15 27.74
N LEU A 32 14.67 4.20 28.22
CA LEU A 32 14.65 2.81 27.76
C LEU A 32 13.41 2.07 28.29
N GLU A 33 13.05 2.27 29.56
CA GLU A 33 11.84 1.72 30.17
C GLU A 33 10.56 2.30 29.54
N GLU A 34 10.50 3.61 29.26
CA GLU A 34 9.38 4.21 28.51
C GLU A 34 9.31 3.66 27.08
N ALA A 35 10.44 3.56 26.35
CA ALA A 35 10.46 2.99 25.02
C ALA A 35 10.05 1.50 25.00
N MET A 36 10.48 0.71 25.98
CA MET A 36 10.07 -0.70 26.12
C MET A 36 8.60 -0.83 26.50
N THR A 37 8.06 0.08 27.31
CA THR A 37 6.65 0.10 27.70
C THR A 37 5.75 0.52 26.54
N ILE A 38 6.13 1.54 25.76
CA ILE A 38 5.44 1.92 24.51
C ILE A 38 5.44 0.77 23.51
N LYS A 39 6.57 0.06 23.38
CA LYS A 39 6.70 -1.08 22.46
C LYS A 39 5.90 -2.31 22.90
N SER A 40 5.71 -2.52 24.20
CA SER A 40 4.92 -3.62 24.75
C SER A 40 3.41 -3.32 24.87
N LEU A 41 3.02 -2.05 24.89
CA LEU A 41 1.61 -1.62 24.73
C LEU A 41 1.15 -1.61 23.26
N ASN A 42 2.07 -1.52 22.30
CA ASN A 42 1.78 -1.73 20.88
C ASN A 42 1.66 -3.21 20.47
N LYS A 43 1.43 -4.12 21.43
CA LYS A 43 1.13 -5.54 21.18
C LYS A 43 -0.31 -5.76 20.69
N ASN A 44 -0.76 -4.92 19.76
CA ASN A 44 -1.71 -5.32 18.74
C ASN A 44 -0.85 -5.65 17.51
N GLU A 45 -0.17 -6.78 17.57
CA GLU A 45 0.43 -7.41 16.41
C GLU A 45 -0.71 -7.63 15.40
N LYS A 46 -0.85 -6.72 14.44
CA LYS A 46 -1.32 -7.09 13.12
C LYS A 46 -0.42 -8.24 12.70
N GLU A 47 -1.01 -9.40 12.45
CA GLU A 47 -0.34 -10.53 11.80
C GLU A 47 0.56 -10.00 10.67
N PRO A 48 1.73 -10.61 10.43
CA PRO A 48 2.58 -10.19 9.32
C PRO A 48 1.74 -10.23 8.04
N GLU A 49 1.35 -9.07 7.51
CA GLU A 49 0.47 -8.97 6.35
C GLU A 49 1.08 -9.84 5.24
N GLU A 50 0.46 -10.97 4.94
CA GLU A 50 1.05 -11.96 4.04
C GLU A 50 1.05 -11.43 2.62
N ALA A 51 2.10 -11.76 1.85
CA ALA A 51 2.12 -11.47 0.43
C ALA A 51 0.94 -12.17 -0.25
N VAL A 52 0.37 -11.54 -1.28
CA VAL A 52 -0.75 -12.14 -2.00
C VAL A 52 -0.30 -13.43 -2.66
N THR A 53 -1.16 -14.46 -2.61
CA THR A 53 -0.92 -15.74 -3.25
C THR A 53 -1.69 -15.83 -4.56
N ILE A 54 -1.26 -16.70 -5.48
CA ILE A 54 -2.01 -17.01 -6.70
C ILE A 54 -3.45 -17.38 -6.35
N GLU A 55 -3.66 -18.20 -5.31
CA GLU A 55 -4.99 -18.61 -4.86
C GLU A 55 -5.87 -17.43 -4.44
N SER A 56 -5.31 -16.45 -3.73
CA SER A 56 -6.04 -15.23 -3.33
C SER A 56 -6.41 -14.33 -4.51
N LEU A 57 -5.65 -14.39 -5.59
CA LEU A 57 -5.83 -13.57 -6.80
C LEU A 57 -6.80 -14.22 -7.81
N LYS A 58 -7.02 -15.54 -7.76
CA LYS A 58 -7.94 -16.27 -8.66
C LYS A 58 -9.35 -15.68 -8.72
N LYS A 59 -9.81 -15.04 -7.64
CA LYS A 59 -11.13 -14.38 -7.61
C LYS A 59 -11.26 -13.18 -8.56
N TYR A 60 -10.14 -12.61 -9.02
CA TYR A 60 -10.11 -11.50 -9.98
C TYR A 60 -9.86 -11.98 -11.42
N GLU A 61 -9.51 -13.26 -11.61
CA GLU A 61 -9.24 -13.79 -12.94
C GLU A 61 -10.51 -13.84 -13.80
N CYS A 62 -10.40 -13.31 -15.01
CA CYS A 62 -11.32 -13.56 -16.10
C CYS A 62 -10.87 -14.79 -16.91
N LYS A 63 -9.54 -14.97 -17.05
CA LYS A 63 -8.92 -16.10 -17.76
C LYS A 63 -7.90 -16.82 -16.87
N PRO A 64 -7.77 -18.15 -17.01
CA PRO A 64 -6.75 -18.90 -16.28
C PRO A 64 -5.34 -18.36 -16.56
N GLY A 65 -4.56 -18.12 -15.49
CA GLY A 65 -3.15 -17.71 -15.58
C GLY A 65 -2.92 -16.20 -15.44
N GLU A 66 -3.98 -15.39 -15.35
CA GLU A 66 -3.87 -13.95 -15.09
C GLU A 66 -3.25 -13.66 -13.72
N ALA A 67 -3.48 -14.50 -12.71
CA ALA A 67 -2.89 -14.33 -11.38
C ALA A 67 -1.36 -14.50 -11.39
N GLU A 68 -0.85 -15.48 -12.14
CA GLU A 68 0.60 -15.67 -12.31
C GLU A 68 1.21 -14.49 -13.07
N LYS A 69 0.53 -14.06 -14.14
CA LYS A 69 0.92 -12.89 -14.92
C LYS A 69 0.96 -11.62 -14.07
N PHE A 70 -0.05 -11.38 -13.25
CA PHE A 70 -0.09 -10.25 -12.32
C PHE A 70 1.14 -10.23 -11.42
N LEU A 71 1.45 -11.36 -10.77
CA LEU A 71 2.62 -11.48 -9.90
C LEU A 71 3.95 -11.33 -10.64
N ASN A 72 4.02 -11.75 -11.90
CA ASN A 72 5.21 -11.52 -12.74
C ASN A 72 5.39 -10.02 -13.08
N ILE A 73 4.31 -9.24 -13.15
CA ILE A 73 4.34 -7.80 -13.40
C ILE A 73 4.68 -7.03 -12.11
N ILE A 74 3.93 -7.27 -11.04
CA ILE A 74 4.00 -6.47 -9.81
C ILE A 74 5.08 -6.96 -8.82
N GLY A 75 5.53 -8.22 -8.97
CA GLY A 75 6.47 -8.90 -8.10
C GLY A 75 5.80 -9.86 -7.11
N SER A 76 6.48 -10.98 -6.84
CA SER A 76 5.98 -12.07 -5.98
C SER A 76 5.82 -11.72 -4.50
N ASN A 77 6.43 -10.62 -4.04
CA ASN A 77 6.33 -10.14 -2.66
C ASN A 77 5.23 -9.08 -2.47
N PHE A 78 4.40 -8.87 -3.49
CA PHE A 78 3.38 -7.84 -3.49
C PHE A 78 2.34 -8.05 -2.39
N LYS A 79 1.88 -6.92 -1.84
CA LYS A 79 0.81 -6.83 -0.86
C LYS A 79 -0.14 -5.74 -1.31
N TRP A 80 -1.44 -6.03 -1.24
CA TRP A 80 -2.43 -4.98 -1.42
C TRP A 80 -2.30 -3.95 -0.31
N PRO A 81 -2.41 -2.65 -0.62
CA PRO A 81 -2.64 -1.65 0.41
C PRO A 81 -3.88 -2.03 1.23
N VAL A 82 -3.78 -1.89 2.54
CA VAL A 82 -4.80 -2.27 3.53
C VAL A 82 -6.07 -1.48 3.30
N SER A 83 -5.94 -0.17 3.08
CA SER A 83 -7.05 0.73 2.80
C SER A 83 -7.68 0.52 1.42
N MET A 84 -7.04 -0.19 0.49
CA MET A 84 -7.53 -0.37 -0.87
C MET A 84 -8.76 -1.30 -0.91
N PRO A 85 -9.95 -0.79 -1.25
CA PRO A 85 -11.16 -1.60 -1.39
C PRO A 85 -11.07 -2.66 -2.50
N ASP A 86 -11.83 -3.74 -2.36
CA ASP A 86 -11.78 -4.89 -3.29
C ASP A 86 -12.07 -4.53 -4.76
N HIS A 87 -12.94 -3.56 -5.02
CA HIS A 87 -13.23 -3.11 -6.39
C HIS A 87 -12.04 -2.38 -7.05
N TYR A 88 -11.25 -1.62 -6.29
CA TYR A 88 -10.00 -1.05 -6.81
C TYR A 88 -8.93 -2.13 -7.01
N ARG A 89 -8.85 -3.13 -6.12
CA ARG A 89 -7.97 -4.28 -6.31
C ARG A 89 -8.31 -5.04 -7.59
N HIS A 90 -9.60 -5.27 -7.85
CA HIS A 90 -10.09 -5.87 -9.09
C HIS A 90 -9.69 -5.03 -10.30
N HIS A 91 -9.92 -3.71 -10.27
CA HIS A 91 -9.56 -2.82 -11.37
C HIS A 91 -8.05 -2.83 -11.64
N VAL A 92 -7.21 -2.71 -10.60
CA VAL A 92 -5.74 -2.77 -10.72
C VAL A 92 -5.30 -4.12 -11.28
N PHE A 93 -5.89 -5.22 -10.80
CA PHE A 93 -5.61 -6.55 -11.32
C PHE A 93 -5.89 -6.61 -12.82
N TRP A 94 -7.12 -6.30 -13.20
CA TRP A 94 -7.59 -6.35 -14.58
C TRP A 94 -6.77 -5.45 -15.51
N ALA A 95 -6.52 -4.20 -15.11
CA ALA A 95 -5.76 -3.23 -15.90
C ALA A 95 -4.31 -3.67 -16.17
N LEU A 96 -3.69 -4.42 -15.26
CA LEU A 96 -2.34 -4.95 -15.45
C LEU A 96 -2.32 -6.29 -16.21
N THR A 97 -3.37 -7.10 -16.10
CA THR A 97 -3.41 -8.44 -16.70
C THR A 97 -4.12 -8.52 -18.03
N ASP A 98 -4.99 -7.58 -18.41
CA ASP A 98 -5.74 -7.69 -19.65
C ASP A 98 -4.81 -7.61 -20.88
N ASP A 99 -5.02 -8.57 -21.78
CA ASP A 99 -4.30 -8.74 -23.04
C ASP A 99 -5.13 -8.29 -24.25
N VAL A 100 -6.45 -8.15 -24.09
CA VAL A 100 -7.35 -8.09 -25.24
C VAL A 100 -7.46 -6.68 -25.79
N ASP A 101 -7.56 -5.67 -24.94
CA ASP A 101 -7.62 -4.27 -25.34
C ASP A 101 -7.20 -3.44 -24.13
N ARG A 102 -5.89 -3.30 -23.89
CA ARG A 102 -5.44 -2.26 -22.94
C ARG A 102 -5.90 -0.94 -23.53
N PHE A 103 -6.95 -0.34 -22.97
CA PHE A 103 -7.18 1.06 -23.25
C PHE A 103 -5.89 1.78 -22.88
N GLU A 104 -5.43 2.66 -23.79
CA GLU A 104 -4.16 3.34 -23.59
C GLU A 104 -4.19 3.97 -22.19
N ASN A 105 -3.24 3.57 -21.34
CA ASN A 105 -2.98 4.10 -19.99
C ASN A 105 -3.77 3.48 -18.81
N ASP A 106 -4.53 2.41 -19.00
CA ASP A 106 -5.16 1.67 -17.88
C ASP A 106 -4.10 1.12 -16.89
N ASP A 107 -2.95 0.66 -17.41
CA ASP A 107 -1.82 0.23 -16.59
C ASP A 107 -1.23 1.39 -15.76
N LYS A 108 -1.13 2.59 -16.34
CA LYS A 108 -0.67 3.79 -15.62
C LYS A 108 -1.63 4.19 -14.51
N ALA A 109 -2.93 4.11 -14.74
CA ALA A 109 -3.94 4.34 -13.70
C ALA A 109 -3.81 3.31 -12.57
N ALA A 110 -3.58 2.04 -12.90
CA ALA A 110 -3.40 0.98 -11.92
C ALA A 110 -2.23 1.27 -10.95
N TYR A 111 -1.08 1.71 -11.46
CA TYR A 111 0.05 2.10 -10.60
C TYR A 111 -0.25 3.37 -9.78
N ASN A 112 -0.96 4.34 -10.36
CA ASN A 112 -1.36 5.53 -9.61
C ASN A 112 -2.31 5.17 -8.44
N TYR A 113 -3.23 4.23 -8.62
CA TYR A 113 -4.05 3.71 -7.51
C TYR A 113 -3.19 3.08 -6.42
N LEU A 114 -2.22 2.25 -6.78
CA LEU A 114 -1.30 1.65 -5.80
C LEU A 114 -0.55 2.71 -5.01
N VAL A 115 -0.06 3.78 -5.65
CA VAL A 115 0.59 4.91 -4.97
C VAL A 115 -0.38 5.60 -4.01
N PHE A 116 -1.58 5.94 -4.47
CA PHE A 116 -2.58 6.62 -3.63
C PHE A 116 -2.88 5.86 -2.34
N PHE A 117 -3.22 4.57 -2.43
CA PHE A 117 -3.59 3.79 -1.24
C PHE A 117 -2.39 3.47 -0.34
N ASN A 118 -1.18 3.34 -0.89
CA ASN A 118 0.03 3.23 -0.07
C ASN A 118 0.31 4.51 0.72
N CYS A 119 0.11 5.69 0.13
CA CYS A 119 0.22 6.97 0.83
C CYS A 119 -0.85 7.09 1.92
N LEU A 120 -2.08 6.64 1.63
CA LEU A 120 -3.18 6.61 2.60
C LEU A 120 -2.86 5.72 3.80
N ASP A 121 -2.36 4.50 3.57
CA ASP A 121 -1.96 3.57 4.64
C ASP A 121 -0.83 4.10 5.52
N LYS A 122 0.04 4.95 4.96
CA LYS A 122 1.14 5.60 5.67
C LYS A 122 0.72 6.88 6.43
N GLY A 123 -0.53 7.30 6.32
CA GLY A 123 -1.02 8.54 6.93
C GLY A 123 -0.55 9.81 6.22
N GLU A 124 -0.05 9.73 4.98
CA GLU A 124 0.49 10.89 4.26
C GLU A 124 -0.57 11.97 3.97
N PHE A 125 -1.86 11.61 4.04
CA PHE A 125 -2.99 12.52 3.81
C PHE A 125 -3.68 13.04 5.08
N GLU A 126 -3.16 12.75 6.28
CA GLU A 126 -3.80 13.12 7.56
C GLU A 126 -4.12 14.62 7.67
N MET A 127 -3.23 15.50 7.17
CA MET A 127 -3.43 16.96 7.16
C MET A 127 -4.29 17.46 5.98
N HIS A 128 -4.73 16.56 5.10
CA HIS A 128 -5.41 16.86 3.84
C HIS A 128 -6.74 16.10 3.69
N MET A 129 -7.33 15.63 4.79
CA MET A 129 -8.59 14.86 4.79
C MET A 129 -9.80 15.63 4.21
N ASP A 130 -9.71 16.95 4.09
CA ASP A 130 -10.70 17.80 3.41
C ASP A 130 -10.46 17.95 1.90
N LYS A 131 -9.37 17.39 1.38
CA LYS A 131 -8.91 17.56 0.00
C LYS A 131 -9.13 16.33 -0.86
N TRP A 132 -9.08 16.56 -2.16
CA TRP A 132 -8.91 15.56 -3.19
C TRP A 132 -7.44 15.53 -3.63
N VAL A 133 -6.97 14.35 -4.00
CA VAL A 133 -5.56 14.09 -4.30
C VAL A 133 -5.43 13.67 -5.76
N LEU A 134 -4.59 14.40 -6.49
CA LEU A 134 -4.19 14.04 -7.84
C LEU A 134 -2.94 13.18 -7.80
N VAL A 135 -3.04 11.97 -8.35
CA VAL A 135 -1.89 11.10 -8.56
C VAL A 135 -1.69 10.89 -10.05
N TYR A 136 -0.48 11.17 -10.52
CA TYR A 136 -0.11 11.04 -11.91
C TYR A 136 1.37 10.67 -12.01
N GLN A 137 1.69 9.74 -12.91
CA GLN A 137 3.06 9.20 -13.07
C GLN A 137 3.65 8.73 -11.73
N GLU A 138 2.84 7.98 -10.96
CA GLU A 138 3.20 7.35 -9.70
C GLU A 138 3.61 8.34 -8.61
N LYS A 139 3.11 9.57 -8.69
CA LYS A 139 3.41 10.65 -7.73
C LYS A 139 2.15 11.40 -7.37
N VAL A 140 2.04 11.76 -6.08
CA VAL A 140 1.09 12.77 -5.63
C VAL A 140 1.53 14.12 -6.18
N ILE A 141 0.70 14.71 -7.03
CA ILE A 141 1.01 15.98 -7.73
C ILE A 141 0.36 17.16 -7.03
N GLU A 142 -0.88 16.99 -6.55
CA GLU A 142 -1.68 18.11 -6.05
C GLU A 142 -2.69 17.66 -5.00
N TYR A 143 -2.96 18.57 -4.05
CA TYR A 143 -4.10 18.52 -3.15
C TYR A 143 -5.07 19.64 -3.52
N GLY A 144 -6.31 19.30 -3.88
CA GLY A 144 -7.30 20.24 -4.38
C GLY A 144 -8.69 20.03 -3.79
N GLN A 145 -9.67 20.71 -4.38
CA GLN A 145 -11.09 20.48 -4.13
C GLN A 145 -11.65 19.49 -5.16
N GLU A 146 -12.87 18.99 -4.95
CA GLU A 146 -13.56 18.19 -5.96
C GLU A 146 -13.58 18.92 -7.31
N PHE A 147 -13.23 18.21 -8.37
CA PHE A 147 -13.19 18.80 -9.70
C PHE A 147 -14.59 19.13 -10.21
N THR A 148 -14.71 20.31 -10.80
CA THR A 148 -15.83 20.67 -11.67
C THR A 148 -15.75 19.90 -13.00
N GLU A 149 -16.85 19.78 -13.74
CA GLU A 149 -16.88 19.10 -15.06
C GLU A 149 -15.78 19.62 -16.01
N GLU A 150 -15.52 20.92 -16.02
CA GLU A 150 -14.46 21.54 -16.85
C GLU A 150 -13.05 21.09 -16.45
N GLN A 151 -12.82 20.82 -15.16
CA GLN A 151 -11.54 20.32 -14.66
C GLN A 151 -11.37 18.83 -14.98
N TRP A 152 -12.48 18.06 -14.98
CA TRP A 152 -12.46 16.68 -15.43
C TRP A 152 -12.03 16.56 -16.90
N SER A 153 -12.53 17.41 -17.80
CA SER A 153 -12.10 17.41 -19.21
C SER A 153 -10.60 17.72 -19.37
N LYS A 154 -10.01 18.55 -18.50
CA LYS A 154 -8.55 18.79 -18.50
C LYS A 154 -7.76 17.61 -17.93
N LEU A 155 -8.35 16.84 -17.02
CA LEU A 155 -7.75 15.62 -16.50
C LEU A 155 -7.71 14.51 -17.56
N GLU A 156 -8.70 14.45 -18.46
CA GLU A 156 -8.72 13.53 -19.59
C GLU A 156 -7.49 13.69 -20.51
N GLU A 157 -6.90 14.90 -20.57
CA GLU A 157 -5.63 15.14 -21.27
C GLU A 157 -4.43 14.46 -20.58
N LYS A 158 -4.51 14.20 -19.27
CA LYS A 158 -3.51 13.48 -18.47
C LYS A 158 -3.91 12.02 -18.33
N SER A 159 -3.82 11.29 -19.43
CA SER A 159 -4.28 9.91 -19.47
C SER A 159 -3.59 9.03 -18.41
N GLY A 160 -4.41 8.27 -17.68
CA GLY A 160 -4.02 7.45 -16.53
C GLY A 160 -3.95 8.18 -15.18
N ALA A 161 -4.14 9.51 -15.13
CA ALA A 161 -4.22 10.23 -13.87
C ALA A 161 -5.46 9.81 -13.07
N ILE A 162 -5.34 9.76 -11.74
CA ILE A 162 -6.47 9.51 -10.84
C ILE A 162 -6.67 10.71 -9.91
N TYR A 163 -7.93 10.95 -9.56
CA TYR A 163 -8.31 12.01 -8.63
C TYR A 163 -9.32 11.48 -7.62
N LEU A 164 -8.92 11.35 -6.36
CA LEU A 164 -9.71 10.73 -5.30
C LEU A 164 -9.70 11.58 -4.02
N PRO A 165 -10.77 11.57 -3.21
CA PRO A 165 -10.75 12.24 -1.92
C PRO A 165 -9.78 11.54 -0.96
N ALA A 166 -8.99 12.31 -0.21
CA ALA A 166 -8.12 11.80 0.84
C ALA A 166 -8.91 11.04 1.92
N ASP A 167 -10.12 11.51 2.22
CA ASP A 167 -11.09 10.80 3.03
C ASP A 167 -12.03 9.97 2.13
N LEU A 168 -11.81 8.66 2.09
CA LEU A 168 -12.59 7.73 1.26
C LEU A 168 -14.09 7.71 1.59
N SER A 169 -14.51 8.18 2.77
CA SER A 169 -15.94 8.29 3.10
C SER A 169 -16.65 9.34 2.25
N LYS A 170 -15.90 10.29 1.66
CA LYS A 170 -16.39 11.34 0.75
C LYS A 170 -16.38 10.89 -0.71
N HIS A 171 -15.97 9.66 -1.00
CA HIS A 171 -15.98 9.17 -2.37
C HIS A 171 -17.43 9.04 -2.89
N PRO A 172 -17.73 9.41 -4.15
CA PRO A 172 -19.10 9.34 -4.69
C PRO A 172 -19.74 7.95 -4.61
N ASN A 173 -18.91 6.90 -4.66
CA ASN A 173 -19.35 5.51 -4.51
C ASN A 173 -19.32 4.98 -3.06
N ALA A 174 -19.05 5.83 -2.07
CA ALA A 174 -19.14 5.44 -0.67
C ALA A 174 -20.59 5.09 -0.34
N LYS A 175 -20.81 3.94 0.32
CA LYS A 175 -22.15 3.59 0.81
C LYS A 175 -22.58 4.67 1.80
N PRO A 176 -23.82 5.20 1.72
CA PRO A 176 -24.29 6.13 2.73
C PRO A 176 -24.22 5.46 4.10
N ALA A 177 -23.71 6.19 5.09
CA ALA A 177 -23.76 5.75 6.48
C ALA A 177 -25.23 5.48 6.84
N ARG A 178 -25.52 4.24 7.24
CA ARG A 178 -26.86 3.81 7.67
C ARG A 178 -27.17 4.35 9.06
#